data_AF-A0A5C0XRU9-F1
#
_entry.id   AF-A0A5C0XRU9-F1
#
_cell.length_a   1.000
_cell.length_b   1.000
_cell.length_c   1.000
_cell.angle_alpha   90.00
_cell.angle_beta   90.00
_cell.angle_gamma   90.00
#
_symmetry.space_group_name_H-M   'P 1'
#
loop_
_entity.id
_entity.type
_entity.pdbx_description
1 polymer ?
#
loop_
_entity_poly.entity_id
_entity_poly.type
_entity_poly.pdbx_seq_one_letter_code
_entity_poly.pdbx_strand_id
1 'polypeptide(L)'
;MAGGRNGVKFVEMDIRSREAYELAEEWFDDVVFSYEIPPGVLDKERLKEIKKEYGNVAITLINPKPSLVKEAVQRFKQNYLIYVESSDLRVVRYSIERGVDAVISPWANRKDQGIDHVLARMMNKRGVALGFSLRPLLHQNPYERANALKFMRKAWTLVNKYKVPRFISSSAKGKFQVRGVKELISLGIAIGMEEVQAKASLSFYPLGILERLK
;
A
#
# COMPACT_ATOMS: atom_id res chain seq x y z
N MET A 1 -9.28 -13.08 -21.34
CA MET A 1 -10.16 -13.97 -20.55
C MET A 1 -9.32 -14.72 -19.54
N ALA A 2 -9.26 -14.22 -18.30
CA ALA A 2 -8.66 -14.94 -17.17
C ALA A 2 -9.64 -14.95 -16.00
N GLY A 3 -10.89 -15.33 -16.27
CA GLY A 3 -11.88 -15.62 -15.25
C GLY A 3 -12.15 -17.12 -15.23
N GLY A 4 -11.77 -17.81 -14.16
CA GLY A 4 -12.08 -19.23 -14.00
C GLY A 4 -11.53 -19.90 -12.75
N ARG A 5 -12.40 -20.01 -11.73
CA ARG A 5 -12.66 -21.20 -10.88
C ARG A 5 -11.51 -21.73 -9.98
N ASN A 6 -11.76 -21.74 -8.66
CA ASN A 6 -10.95 -22.41 -7.60
C ASN A 6 -9.46 -22.02 -7.50
N GLY A 7 -9.10 -20.80 -7.90
CA GLY A 7 -7.75 -20.23 -7.74
C GLY A 7 -7.61 -19.29 -6.53
N VAL A 8 -6.37 -19.04 -6.11
CA VAL A 8 -6.04 -17.97 -5.15
C VAL A 8 -6.44 -16.62 -5.75
N LYS A 9 -7.26 -15.85 -5.03
CA LYS A 9 -7.61 -14.49 -5.43
C LYS A 9 -6.45 -13.52 -5.19
N PHE A 10 -6.12 -12.71 -6.19
CA PHE A 10 -5.09 -11.69 -6.10
C PHE A 10 -5.69 -10.28 -6.15
N VAL A 11 -5.13 -9.39 -5.34
CA VAL A 11 -5.62 -8.03 -5.14
C VAL A 11 -4.49 -7.04 -5.38
N GLU A 12 -4.73 -6.04 -6.22
CA GLU A 12 -3.83 -4.89 -6.36
C GLU A 12 -4.30 -3.76 -5.44
N MET A 13 -3.52 -3.47 -4.40
CA MET A 13 -3.95 -2.65 -3.26
C MET A 13 -3.74 -1.15 -3.41
N ASP A 14 -3.01 -0.69 -4.43
CA ASP A 14 -2.71 0.74 -4.63
C ASP A 14 -2.53 1.06 -6.13
N ILE A 15 -3.61 1.49 -6.78
CA ILE A 15 -3.61 2.09 -8.13
C ILE A 15 -4.08 3.53 -8.06
N ARG A 16 -3.40 4.46 -8.75
CA ARG A 16 -3.59 5.91 -8.57
C ARG A 16 -3.96 6.66 -9.86
N SER A 17 -4.30 5.95 -10.92
CA SER A 17 -4.83 6.55 -12.15
C SER A 17 -5.85 5.66 -12.81
N ARG A 18 -6.78 6.28 -13.55
CA ARG A 18 -7.86 5.59 -14.24
C ARG A 18 -7.34 4.57 -15.27
N GLU A 19 -6.42 4.97 -16.14
CA GLU A 19 -5.85 4.06 -17.14
C GLU A 19 -5.11 2.86 -16.52
N ALA A 20 -4.49 3.06 -15.35
CA ALA A 20 -3.84 1.98 -14.63
C ALA A 20 -4.87 1.06 -13.96
N TYR A 21 -6.01 1.60 -13.53
CA TYR A 21 -7.09 0.84 -12.91
C TYR A 21 -7.75 -0.07 -13.95
N GLU A 22 -8.12 0.48 -15.10
CA GLU A 22 -8.70 -0.27 -16.22
C GLU A 22 -7.80 -1.45 -16.63
N LEU A 23 -6.48 -1.24 -16.72
CA LEU A 23 -5.53 -2.32 -17.01
C LEU A 23 -5.37 -3.32 -15.85
N ALA A 24 -5.35 -2.85 -14.60
CA ALA A 24 -5.19 -3.72 -13.44
C ALA A 24 -6.40 -4.65 -13.26
N GLU A 25 -7.62 -4.20 -13.58
CA GLU A 25 -8.82 -5.04 -13.55
C GLU A 25 -8.77 -6.23 -14.52
N GLU A 26 -7.96 -6.14 -15.57
CA GLU A 26 -7.75 -7.29 -16.47
C GLU A 26 -6.86 -8.37 -15.85
N TRP A 27 -6.03 -8.03 -14.85
CA TRP A 27 -4.94 -8.88 -14.34
C TRP A 27 -5.12 -9.33 -12.88
N PHE A 28 -5.98 -8.66 -12.11
CA PHE A 28 -6.24 -8.93 -10.69
C PHE A 28 -7.73 -9.19 -10.45
N ASP A 29 -8.06 -9.98 -9.43
CA ASP A 29 -9.45 -10.28 -9.08
C ASP A 29 -10.16 -9.09 -8.41
N ASP A 30 -9.41 -8.29 -7.65
CA ASP A 30 -9.87 -7.05 -7.02
C ASP A 30 -8.80 -5.97 -7.15
N VAL A 31 -9.21 -4.71 -7.32
CA VAL A 31 -8.32 -3.55 -7.41
C VAL A 31 -8.79 -2.48 -6.44
N VAL A 32 -7.85 -1.84 -5.73
CA VAL A 32 -8.12 -0.70 -4.86
C VAL A 32 -7.65 0.58 -5.53
N PHE A 33 -8.61 1.46 -5.83
CA PHE A 33 -8.31 2.79 -6.32
C PHE A 33 -7.88 3.71 -5.17
N SER A 34 -6.64 4.15 -5.20
CA SER A 34 -6.01 5.02 -4.23
C SER A 34 -6.11 6.48 -4.69
N TYR A 35 -7.06 7.21 -4.11
CA TYR A 35 -7.24 8.63 -4.38
C TYR A 35 -6.28 9.46 -3.52
N GLU A 36 -5.33 10.12 -4.17
CA GLU A 36 -4.40 11.04 -3.52
C GLU A 36 -5.14 12.32 -3.13
N ILE A 37 -5.20 12.60 -1.83
CA ILE A 37 -5.85 13.79 -1.30
C ILE A 37 -5.01 15.03 -1.59
N PRO A 38 -5.58 16.04 -2.27
CA PRO A 38 -4.94 17.34 -2.40
C PRO A 38 -4.65 17.95 -1.03
N PRO A 39 -3.56 18.72 -0.86
CA PRO A 39 -3.21 19.30 0.43
C PRO A 39 -4.38 20.07 1.07
N GLY A 40 -4.84 19.61 2.24
CA GLY A 40 -5.84 20.28 3.06
C GLY A 40 -7.31 20.07 2.66
N VAL A 41 -7.63 19.19 1.70
CA VAL A 41 -9.01 19.03 1.20
C VAL A 41 -9.51 17.59 1.36
N LEU A 42 -10.36 17.34 2.37
CA LEU A 42 -11.14 16.11 2.48
C LEU A 42 -12.58 16.36 2.02
N ASP A 43 -12.82 16.13 0.72
CA ASP A 43 -14.13 16.29 0.11
C ASP A 43 -14.92 14.96 0.14
N LYS A 44 -15.98 14.94 0.96
CA LYS A 44 -16.84 13.76 1.14
C LYS A 44 -17.65 13.44 -0.12
N GLU A 45 -18.14 14.44 -0.86
CA GLU A 45 -18.95 14.19 -2.06
C GLU A 45 -18.05 13.63 -3.16
N ARG A 46 -16.85 14.20 -3.34
CA ARG A 46 -15.86 13.65 -4.26
C ARG A 46 -15.49 12.20 -3.94
N LEU A 47 -15.28 11.89 -2.66
CA LEU A 47 -14.98 10.51 -2.23
C LEU A 47 -16.15 9.55 -2.48
N LYS A 48 -17.40 10.00 -2.41
CA LYS A 48 -18.56 9.17 -2.76
C LYS A 48 -18.64 8.92 -4.26
N GLU A 49 -18.36 9.93 -5.09
CA GLU A 49 -18.30 9.78 -6.55
C GLU A 49 -17.26 8.73 -6.94
N ILE A 50 -16.03 8.87 -6.41
CA ILE A 50 -14.94 7.91 -6.68
C ILE A 50 -15.31 6.51 -6.18
N LYS A 51 -15.95 6.39 -5.00
CA LYS A 51 -16.41 5.08 -4.50
C LYS A 51 -17.47 4.44 -5.39
N LYS A 52 -18.37 5.23 -5.98
CA LYS A 52 -19.36 4.73 -6.95
C LYS A 52 -18.70 4.26 -8.25
N GLU A 53 -17.63 4.93 -8.68
CA GLU A 53 -16.90 4.62 -9.91
C GLU A 53 -16.03 3.36 -9.76
N TYR A 54 -15.28 3.23 -8.66
CA TYR A 54 -14.24 2.19 -8.51
C TYR A 54 -14.56 1.12 -7.45
N GLY A 55 -15.62 1.27 -6.66
CA GLY A 55 -15.96 0.34 -5.58
C GLY A 55 -15.01 0.43 -4.38
N ASN A 56 -13.87 -0.27 -4.45
CA ASN A 56 -12.88 -0.30 -3.37
C ASN A 56 -11.96 0.93 -3.47
N VAL A 57 -12.04 1.82 -2.49
CA VAL A 57 -11.29 3.09 -2.49
C VAL A 57 -10.44 3.27 -1.24
N ALA A 58 -9.19 3.66 -1.45
CA ALA A 58 -8.30 4.15 -0.41
C ALA A 58 -8.08 5.66 -0.50
N ILE A 59 -8.22 6.35 0.63
CA ILE A 59 -7.82 7.74 0.83
C ILE A 59 -6.31 7.74 1.09
N THR A 60 -5.54 8.27 0.14
CA THR A 60 -4.08 8.30 0.23
C THR A 60 -3.59 9.68 0.62
N LEU A 61 -3.00 9.78 1.82
CA LEU A 61 -2.46 11.01 2.38
C LEU A 61 -0.96 11.08 2.13
N ILE A 62 -0.52 12.04 1.31
CA ILE A 62 0.89 12.26 0.98
C ILE A 62 1.46 13.34 1.90
N ASN A 63 2.47 12.99 2.71
CA ASN A 63 3.10 13.87 3.70
C ASN A 63 2.10 14.71 4.52
N PRO A 64 1.08 14.09 5.14
CA PRO A 64 0.03 14.83 5.81
C PRO A 64 0.50 15.45 7.12
N LYS A 65 -0.19 16.51 7.54
CA LYS A 65 -0.15 16.96 8.94
C LYS A 65 -0.87 15.93 9.83
N PRO A 66 -0.46 15.72 11.10
CA PRO A 66 -1.15 14.83 12.02
C PRO A 66 -2.65 15.10 12.18
N SER A 67 -3.06 16.37 12.10
CA SER A 67 -4.49 16.75 12.14
C SER A 67 -5.30 16.13 11.01
N LEU A 68 -4.75 16.10 9.79
CA LEU A 68 -5.40 15.53 8.62
C LEU A 68 -5.53 14.00 8.74
N VAL A 69 -4.51 13.33 9.28
CA VAL A 69 -4.56 11.89 9.56
C VAL A 69 -5.67 11.58 10.57
N LYS A 70 -5.74 12.35 11.66
CA LYS A 70 -6.78 12.20 12.68
C LYS A 70 -8.17 12.38 12.07
N GLU A 71 -8.36 13.45 11.29
CA GLU A 71 -9.62 13.75 10.63
C GLU A 71 -10.04 12.63 9.68
N ALA A 72 -9.12 12.16 8.82
CA ALA A 72 -9.39 11.08 7.86
C ALA A 72 -9.84 9.80 8.56
N VAL A 73 -9.11 9.40 9.62
CA VAL A 73 -9.45 8.22 10.41
C VAL A 73 -10.81 8.35 11.09
N GLN A 74 -11.09 9.51 11.71
CA GLN A 74 -12.35 9.72 12.44
C GLN A 74 -13.58 9.78 11.53
N ARG A 75 -13.45 10.40 10.36
CA ARG A 75 -14.60 10.67 9.48
C ARG A 75 -14.85 9.60 8.43
N PHE A 76 -13.80 8.92 7.95
CA PHE A 76 -13.90 8.12 6.73
C PHE A 76 -13.49 6.65 6.90
N LYS A 77 -12.76 6.28 7.97
CA LYS A 77 -12.23 4.92 8.12
C LYS A 77 -13.30 3.84 8.01
N GLN A 78 -14.52 4.07 8.49
CA GLN A 78 -15.60 3.08 8.38
C GLN A 78 -15.89 2.66 6.92
N ASN A 79 -15.76 3.57 5.97
CA ASN A 79 -16.20 3.36 4.59
C ASN A 79 -15.06 3.30 3.56
N TYR A 80 -13.85 3.72 3.94
CA TYR A 80 -12.70 3.88 3.05
C TYR A 80 -11.44 3.33 3.73
N LEU A 81 -10.53 2.76 2.95
CA LEU A 81 -9.18 2.51 3.42
C LEU A 81 -8.43 3.83 3.60
N ILE A 82 -7.54 3.93 4.58
CA ILE A 82 -6.72 5.11 4.83
C ILE A 82 -5.25 4.72 4.69
N TYR A 83 -4.59 5.28 3.68
CA TYR A 83 -3.15 5.10 3.45
C TYR A 83 -2.38 6.36 3.77
N VAL A 84 -1.17 6.19 4.30
CA VAL A 84 -0.23 7.29 4.53
C VAL A 84 1.08 7.00 3.82
N GLU A 85 1.53 7.93 3.00
CA GLU A 85 2.86 7.93 2.39
C GLU A 85 3.62 9.14 2.97
N SER A 86 4.62 8.88 3.81
CA SER A 86 5.45 9.96 4.36
C SER A 86 6.83 9.49 4.74
N SER A 87 7.82 10.37 4.55
CA SER A 87 9.18 10.20 5.03
C SER A 87 9.42 10.75 6.44
N ASP A 88 8.47 11.49 7.04
CA ASP A 88 8.59 11.98 8.43
C ASP A 88 8.17 10.88 9.43
N LEU A 89 9.13 10.38 10.21
CA LEU A 89 8.89 9.32 11.21
C LEU A 89 7.87 9.73 12.28
N ARG A 90 7.71 11.03 12.58
CA ARG A 90 6.69 11.51 13.51
C ARG A 90 5.29 11.30 12.92
N VAL A 91 5.13 11.60 11.63
CA VAL A 91 3.87 11.38 10.91
C VAL A 91 3.60 9.88 10.76
N VAL A 92 4.61 9.09 10.40
CA VAL A 92 4.49 7.61 10.32
C VAL A 92 4.04 7.02 11.65
N ARG A 93 4.74 7.35 12.76
CA ARG A 93 4.38 6.89 14.10
C ARG A 93 2.96 7.28 14.47
N TYR A 94 2.61 8.55 14.30
CA TYR A 94 1.28 9.05 14.61
C TYR A 94 0.19 8.32 13.81
N SER A 95 0.45 8.04 12.54
CA SER A 95 -0.49 7.32 11.66
C SER A 95 -0.71 5.88 12.14
N ILE A 96 0.36 5.20 12.58
CA ILE A 96 0.27 3.86 13.17
C ILE A 96 -0.54 3.92 14.48
N GLU A 97 -0.29 4.92 15.33
CA GLU A 97 -1.02 5.09 16.60
C GLU A 97 -2.51 5.34 16.39
N ARG A 98 -2.88 6.09 15.34
CA ARG A 98 -4.28 6.33 14.94
C ARG A 98 -4.91 5.13 14.24
N GLY A 99 -4.11 4.13 13.87
CA GLY A 99 -4.58 2.94 13.18
C GLY A 99 -5.06 3.27 11.77
N VAL A 100 -4.24 3.91 10.95
CA VAL A 100 -4.49 3.89 9.48
C VAL A 100 -4.44 2.45 8.95
N ASP A 101 -4.93 2.19 7.75
CA ASP A 101 -4.94 0.83 7.21
C ASP A 101 -3.55 0.42 6.70
N ALA A 102 -2.81 1.36 6.11
CA ALA A 102 -1.45 1.09 5.66
C ALA A 102 -0.53 2.31 5.69
N VAL A 103 0.76 2.04 5.87
CA VAL A 103 1.85 2.98 5.58
C VAL A 103 2.54 2.49 4.30
N ILE A 104 2.64 3.36 3.29
CA ILE A 104 3.21 3.01 1.98
C ILE A 104 4.64 3.52 1.91
N SER A 105 5.58 2.61 1.62
CA SER A 105 6.99 2.90 1.33
C SER A 105 7.62 4.02 2.19
N PRO A 106 7.64 3.90 3.53
CA PRO A 106 8.16 4.96 4.40
C PRO A 106 9.64 5.26 4.17
N TRP A 107 10.39 4.36 3.51
CA TRP A 107 11.77 4.56 3.08
C TRP A 107 11.94 5.52 1.89
N ALA A 108 10.86 5.86 1.18
CA ALA A 108 10.92 6.82 0.08
C ALA A 108 11.47 8.17 0.57
N ASN A 109 12.45 8.72 -0.13
CA ASN A 109 13.14 9.96 0.25
C ASN A 109 13.82 9.91 1.64
N ARG A 110 14.20 8.71 2.12
CA ARG A 110 15.00 8.51 3.33
C ARG A 110 16.33 7.84 3.02
N LYS A 111 17.23 7.88 4.01
CA LYS A 111 18.52 7.16 4.01
C LYS A 111 18.49 5.90 4.88
N ASP A 112 17.29 5.46 5.27
CA ASP A 112 17.03 4.26 6.06
C ASP A 112 15.68 3.63 5.65
N GLN A 113 15.35 2.49 6.25
CA GLN A 113 14.14 1.71 5.90
C GLN A 113 12.81 2.32 6.38
N GLY A 114 12.80 3.47 7.07
CA GLY A 114 11.58 4.15 7.50
C GLY A 114 10.77 3.42 8.59
N ILE A 115 11.29 2.30 9.10
CA ILE A 115 10.67 1.47 10.13
C ILE A 115 11.75 0.85 11.03
N ASP A 116 11.51 0.82 12.33
CA ASP A 116 12.35 0.12 13.30
C ASP A 116 11.54 -1.00 14.00
N HIS A 117 12.17 -1.67 14.95
CA HIS A 117 11.53 -2.76 15.70
C HIS A 117 10.37 -2.30 16.60
N VAL A 118 10.39 -1.05 17.08
CA VAL A 118 9.32 -0.47 17.92
C VAL A 118 8.11 -0.20 17.05
N LEU A 119 8.31 0.45 15.90
CA LEU A 119 7.27 0.73 14.92
C LEU A 119 6.68 -0.58 14.36
N ALA A 120 7.51 -1.57 14.03
CA ALA A 120 7.02 -2.86 13.55
C ALA A 120 6.11 -3.58 14.56
N ARG A 121 6.50 -3.62 15.85
CA ARG A 121 5.63 -4.16 16.91
C ARG A 121 4.33 -3.38 17.04
N MET A 122 4.41 -2.06 16.94
CA MET A 122 3.24 -1.18 17.02
C MET A 122 2.29 -1.42 15.84
N MET A 123 2.82 -1.54 14.62
CA MET A 123 2.04 -1.85 13.42
C MET A 123 1.29 -3.17 13.57
N ASN A 124 1.98 -4.24 14.01
CA ASN A 124 1.32 -5.52 14.28
C ASN A 124 0.22 -5.39 15.34
N LYS A 125 0.50 -4.73 16.47
CA LYS A 125 -0.49 -4.52 17.55
C LYS A 125 -1.72 -3.74 17.09
N ARG A 126 -1.54 -2.79 16.17
CA ARG A 126 -2.60 -1.91 15.65
C ARG A 126 -3.26 -2.45 14.37
N GLY A 127 -2.76 -3.55 13.81
CA GLY A 127 -3.21 -4.09 12.53
C GLY A 127 -2.88 -3.20 11.33
N VAL A 128 -1.89 -2.30 11.44
CA VAL A 128 -1.50 -1.40 10.33
C VAL A 128 -0.56 -2.12 9.38
N ALA A 129 -0.89 -2.15 8.10
CA ALA A 129 -0.09 -2.81 7.08
C ALA A 129 1.10 -1.97 6.60
N LEU A 130 2.14 -2.65 6.11
CA LEU A 130 3.23 -2.02 5.35
C LEU A 130 3.07 -2.32 3.86
N GLY A 131 2.93 -1.28 3.04
CA GLY A 131 2.86 -1.39 1.58
C GLY A 131 4.25 -1.29 0.94
N PHE A 132 4.63 -2.31 0.17
CA PHE A 132 5.86 -2.35 -0.63
C PHE A 132 5.56 -1.93 -2.06
N SER A 133 5.85 -0.67 -2.39
CA SER A 133 5.60 -0.12 -3.72
C SER A 133 6.73 -0.42 -4.72
N LEU A 134 6.37 -0.83 -5.93
CA LEU A 134 7.30 -0.91 -7.07
C LEU A 134 7.62 0.46 -7.67
N ARG A 135 6.66 1.41 -7.67
CA ARG A 135 6.77 2.69 -8.39
C ARG A 135 8.11 3.42 -8.21
N PRO A 136 8.67 3.59 -6.99
CA PRO A 136 9.95 4.28 -6.82
C PRO A 136 11.09 3.64 -7.62
N LEU A 137 11.10 2.31 -7.75
CA LEU A 137 12.17 1.58 -8.44
C LEU A 137 12.17 1.81 -9.96
N LEU A 138 11.03 2.17 -10.55
CA LEU A 138 10.88 2.38 -11.99
C LEU A 138 11.52 3.69 -12.47
N HIS A 139 11.52 4.72 -11.62
CA HIS A 139 11.95 6.09 -11.98
C HIS A 139 13.33 6.47 -11.43
N GLN A 140 13.87 5.66 -10.53
CA GLN A 140 15.14 5.92 -9.86
C GLN A 140 16.34 5.52 -10.73
N ASN A 141 17.42 6.29 -10.58
CA ASN A 141 18.72 5.94 -11.14
C ASN A 141 19.30 4.67 -10.46
N PRO A 142 20.33 4.02 -11.03
CA PRO A 142 20.85 2.75 -10.49
C PRO A 142 21.27 2.82 -9.00
N TYR A 143 21.87 3.94 -8.57
CA TYR A 143 22.31 4.13 -7.19
C TYR A 143 21.13 4.25 -6.23
N GLU A 144 20.12 5.04 -6.58
CA GLU A 144 18.90 5.20 -5.80
C GLU A 144 18.11 3.88 -5.72
N ARG A 145 18.00 3.15 -6.84
CA ARG A 145 17.32 1.86 -6.91
C ARG A 145 17.98 0.81 -6.01
N ALA A 146 19.32 0.74 -6.02
CA ALA A 146 20.06 -0.16 -5.14
C ALA A 146 19.81 0.15 -3.66
N ASN A 147 19.76 1.44 -3.29
CA ASN A 147 19.44 1.87 -1.93
C ASN A 147 17.99 1.55 -1.54
N ALA A 148 17.03 1.80 -2.44
CA ALA A 148 15.63 1.47 -2.21
C ALA A 148 15.45 -0.04 -1.98
N LEU A 149 16.04 -0.90 -2.81
CA LEU A 149 16.01 -2.35 -2.62
C LEU A 149 16.66 -2.78 -1.29
N LYS A 150 17.79 -2.17 -0.91
CA LYS A 150 18.43 -2.40 0.39
C LYS A 150 17.50 -2.05 1.55
N PHE A 151 16.78 -0.93 1.47
CA PHE A 151 15.82 -0.51 2.49
C PHE A 151 14.58 -1.39 2.54
N MET A 152 14.04 -1.78 1.38
CA MET A 152 12.94 -2.75 1.29
C MET A 152 13.31 -4.09 1.93
N ARG A 153 14.51 -4.62 1.67
CA ARG A 153 15.03 -5.84 2.31
C ARG A 153 15.07 -5.72 3.84
N LYS A 154 15.60 -4.61 4.36
CA LYS A 154 15.64 -4.35 5.81
C LYS A 154 14.24 -4.22 6.42
N ALA A 155 13.34 -3.51 5.75
CA ALA A 155 11.94 -3.39 6.17
C ALA A 155 11.26 -4.77 6.19
N TRP A 156 11.49 -5.59 5.16
CA TRP A 156 10.97 -6.94 5.09
C TRP A 156 11.43 -7.82 6.26
N THR A 157 12.72 -7.78 6.65
CA THR A 157 13.23 -8.52 7.81
C THR A 157 12.45 -8.18 9.08
N LEU A 158 12.12 -6.90 9.29
CA LEU A 158 11.32 -6.45 10.44
C LEU A 158 9.85 -6.90 10.33
N VAL A 159 9.24 -6.73 9.17
CA VAL A 159 7.86 -7.17 8.89
C VAL A 159 7.69 -8.67 9.13
N ASN A 160 8.61 -9.49 8.62
CA ASN A 160 8.55 -10.93 8.78
C ASN A 160 8.77 -11.37 10.23
N LYS A 161 9.72 -10.74 10.93
CA LYS A 161 10.02 -11.03 12.34
C LYS A 161 8.85 -10.68 13.27
N TYR A 162 8.22 -9.54 13.05
CA TYR A 162 7.14 -9.03 13.90
C TYR A 162 5.73 -9.33 13.38
N LYS A 163 5.61 -10.13 12.31
CA LYS A 163 4.35 -10.56 11.70
C LYS A 163 3.43 -9.40 11.30
N VAL A 164 4.02 -8.29 10.89
CA VAL A 164 3.28 -7.10 10.45
C VAL A 164 2.46 -7.44 9.20
N PRO A 165 1.18 -7.03 9.12
CA PRO A 165 0.42 -7.11 7.88
C PRO A 165 1.14 -6.37 6.75
N ARG A 166 1.06 -6.87 5.52
CA ARG A 166 1.84 -6.31 4.41
C ARG A 166 1.24 -6.64 3.07
N PHE A 167 1.53 -5.81 2.08
CA PHE A 167 1.22 -6.12 0.70
C PHE A 167 2.29 -5.59 -0.25
N ILE A 168 2.32 -6.16 -1.45
CA ILE A 168 3.12 -5.63 -2.57
C ILE A 168 2.14 -4.92 -3.51
N SER A 169 2.55 -3.81 -4.09
CA SER A 169 1.72 -3.08 -5.05
C SER A 169 2.57 -2.35 -6.08
N SER A 170 2.01 -2.14 -7.27
CA SER A 170 2.61 -1.25 -8.26
C SER A 170 2.62 0.22 -7.82
N SER A 171 1.64 0.68 -7.02
CA SER A 171 1.36 2.11 -6.76
C SER A 171 1.27 2.95 -8.04
N ALA A 172 0.76 2.35 -9.12
CA ALA A 172 0.85 2.87 -10.48
C ALA A 172 0.09 4.19 -10.64
N LYS A 173 0.76 5.20 -11.19
CA LYS A 173 0.20 6.50 -11.60
C LYS A 173 -0.09 6.59 -13.11
N GLY A 174 0.07 5.48 -13.83
CA GLY A 174 -0.16 5.38 -15.27
C GLY A 174 -0.05 3.93 -15.73
N LYS A 175 -0.67 3.59 -16.86
CA LYS A 175 -0.79 2.20 -17.33
C LYS A 175 0.56 1.47 -17.48
N PHE A 176 1.62 2.17 -17.88
CA PHE A 176 2.96 1.59 -18.06
C PHE A 176 3.66 1.20 -16.75
N GLN A 177 3.10 1.58 -15.59
CA GLN A 177 3.63 1.26 -14.27
C GLN A 177 2.95 0.02 -13.65
N VAL A 178 1.84 -0.43 -14.22
CA VAL A 178 1.15 -1.66 -13.78
C VAL A 178 2.04 -2.87 -14.09
N ARG A 179 2.06 -3.84 -13.18
CA ARG A 179 2.76 -5.12 -13.34
C ARG A 179 1.84 -6.24 -12.95
N GLY A 180 1.94 -7.37 -13.66
CA GLY A 180 1.13 -8.54 -13.37
C GLY A 180 1.52 -9.19 -12.04
N VAL A 181 0.66 -10.08 -11.55
CA VAL A 181 0.85 -10.82 -10.28
C VAL A 181 2.23 -11.47 -10.20
N LYS A 182 2.68 -12.16 -11.26
CA LYS A 182 3.98 -12.87 -11.28
C LYS A 182 5.17 -11.91 -11.14
N GLU A 183 5.09 -10.73 -11.74
CA GLU A 183 6.16 -9.72 -11.67
C GLU A 183 6.22 -9.08 -10.27
N LEU A 184 5.07 -8.82 -9.64
CA LEU A 184 5.01 -8.35 -8.26
C LEU A 184 5.49 -9.42 -7.27
N ILE A 185 5.23 -10.71 -7.52
CA ILE A 185 5.82 -11.81 -6.75
C ILE A 185 7.35 -11.78 -6.85
N SER A 186 7.89 -11.60 -8.05
CA SER A 186 9.34 -11.49 -8.28
C SER A 186 9.97 -10.32 -7.52
N LEU A 187 9.27 -9.18 -7.38
CA LEU A 187 9.72 -8.10 -6.51
C LEU A 187 9.82 -8.56 -5.05
N GLY A 188 8.81 -9.26 -4.54
CA GLY A 188 8.81 -9.85 -3.20
C GLY A 188 10.01 -10.77 -2.97
N ILE A 189 10.29 -11.66 -3.92
CA ILE A 189 11.44 -12.57 -3.87
C ILE A 189 12.75 -11.78 -3.88
N ALA A 190 12.88 -10.77 -4.74
CA ALA A 190 14.08 -9.93 -4.83
C ALA A 190 14.38 -9.17 -3.52
N ILE A 191 13.37 -8.87 -2.70
CA ILE A 191 13.52 -8.24 -1.38
C ILE A 191 13.63 -9.25 -0.23
N GLY A 192 13.67 -10.55 -0.52
CA GLY A 192 13.95 -11.62 0.43
C GLY A 192 12.73 -12.37 0.98
N MET A 193 11.57 -12.26 0.34
CA MET A 193 10.42 -13.11 0.65
C MET A 193 10.57 -14.48 0.01
N GLU A 194 10.11 -15.52 0.69
CA GLU A 194 9.81 -16.80 0.03
C GLU A 194 8.63 -16.62 -0.93
N GLU A 195 8.54 -17.45 -1.96
CA GLU A 195 7.47 -17.34 -2.97
C GLU A 195 6.07 -17.37 -2.35
N VAL A 196 5.84 -18.23 -1.36
CA VAL A 196 4.56 -18.32 -0.63
C VAL A 196 4.26 -17.02 0.12
N GLN A 197 5.27 -16.36 0.68
CA GLN A 197 5.10 -15.10 1.40
C GLN A 197 4.83 -13.93 0.44
N ALA A 198 5.46 -13.93 -0.74
CA ALA A 198 5.19 -12.96 -1.80
C ALA A 198 3.77 -13.12 -2.34
N LYS A 199 3.33 -14.36 -2.62
CA LYS A 199 1.94 -14.68 -3.01
C LYS A 199 0.93 -14.23 -1.96
N ALA A 200 1.18 -14.51 -0.68
CA ALA A 200 0.31 -14.07 0.42
C ALA A 200 0.20 -12.54 0.51
N SER A 201 1.26 -11.82 0.15
CA SER A 201 1.29 -10.34 0.13
C SER A 201 0.50 -9.73 -1.03
N LEU A 202 -0.03 -10.54 -1.95
CA LEU A 202 -0.96 -10.13 -3.01
C LEU A 202 -2.33 -10.80 -2.86
N SER A 203 -2.54 -11.64 -1.85
CA SER A 203 -3.79 -12.39 -1.65
C SER A 203 -4.26 -12.31 -0.20
N PHE A 204 -3.79 -13.23 0.66
CA PHE A 204 -4.22 -13.35 2.06
C PHE A 204 -4.23 -12.02 2.83
N TYR A 205 -3.15 -11.25 2.78
CA TYR A 205 -3.07 -9.99 3.53
C TYR A 205 -3.97 -8.89 2.93
N PRO A 206 -3.94 -8.60 1.61
CA PRO A 206 -4.91 -7.74 0.98
C PRO A 206 -6.38 -8.08 1.28
N LEU A 207 -6.77 -9.36 1.19
CA LEU A 207 -8.13 -9.80 1.45
C LEU A 207 -8.55 -9.51 2.90
N GLY A 208 -7.68 -9.78 3.88
CA GLY A 208 -7.95 -9.45 5.28
C GLY A 208 -8.06 -7.94 5.55
N ILE A 209 -7.34 -7.11 4.79
CA ILE A 209 -7.49 -5.64 4.88
C ILE A 209 -8.85 -5.21 4.30
N LEU A 210 -9.27 -5.79 3.16
CA LEU A 210 -10.55 -5.48 2.52
C LEU A 210 -11.77 -5.96 3.29
N GLU A 211 -11.66 -7.04 4.09
CA GLU A 211 -12.74 -7.51 4.96
C GLU A 211 -13.24 -6.43 5.93
N ARG A 212 -12.38 -5.46 6.29
CA ARG A 212 -12.77 -4.32 7.13
C ARG A 212 -13.80 -3.39 6.48
N LEU A 213 -13.96 -3.42 5.16
CA LEU A 213 -14.91 -2.59 4.42
C LEU A 213 -16.28 -3.27 4.20
N LYS A 214 -16.40 -4.55 4.56
CA LYS A 214 -17.65 -5.31 4.50
C LYS A 214 -18.45 -5.11 5.78
#